data_AF-A0A519EMP8-F1
#
_entry.id   AF-A0A519EMP8-F1
#
_cell.length_a   1.000
_cell.length_b   1.000
_cell.length_c   1.000
_cell.angle_alpha   90.00
_cell.angle_beta   90.00
_cell.angle_gamma   90.00
#
_symmetry.space_group_name_H-M   'P 1'
#
loop_
_entity.id
_entity.type
_entity.pdbx_description
1 polymer ?
#
loop_
_entity_poly.entity_id
_entity_poly.type
_entity_poly.pdbx_seq_one_letter_code
_entity_poly.pdbx_strand_id
1 'polypeptide(L)'
;LKMLGGAFLAFLALQHEIKPEHAVEPTRMYLAGFAYVFSDPAWVLGITTLFVVVSQMKINLTNAYAGSLAWSNFFARLTHSHPGRVVWLVFNVLIAILLMTLGVFAALEKVLGLYSNIAIAWVGALVADLVINKPLGWSPKSIEFKRAHLYDINPVGLVSMLVAATLAMVAYAGLLGRWAESFSPFIALLTALVVSPLMAWRTRGRYYLARTDLQHWTPGQSVRCSVCDNAFESEDMAHCPAYSAPICSLCCTLESRCHDACKKDSRASEQIAVWIKALLPPALAMRLNFRVAHYMLIATSLVALIATVMGIVYAQEGLLNPNAAGLFLQAPFLKVFALLSMVAAVAAWWIVLGSESRKMAQEESNRHNHLLTLEIEAHRRTDAALQSAKEAAESANQAKTRYVAGMTHELRTPLNSILGYSQILLKSDDAVHPPREALKT
;
A
#
# COMPACT_ATOMS: atom_id res chain seq x y z
N LEU A 1 -35.55 -10.63 -2.02
CA LEU A 1 -36.49 -9.98 -2.96
C LEU A 1 -35.99 -9.98 -4.40
N LYS A 2 -34.85 -9.36 -4.74
CA LYS A 2 -34.35 -9.28 -6.15
C LYS A 2 -34.12 -10.64 -6.82
N MET A 3 -33.47 -11.59 -6.14
CA MET A 3 -33.26 -12.95 -6.67
C MET A 3 -34.57 -13.71 -6.88
N LEU A 4 -35.54 -13.54 -5.97
CA LEU A 4 -36.89 -14.11 -6.12
C LEU A 4 -37.63 -13.51 -7.32
N GLY A 5 -37.50 -12.19 -7.52
CA GLY A 5 -38.06 -11.52 -8.70
C GLY A 5 -37.44 -12.00 -10.01
N GLY A 6 -36.11 -12.21 -10.05
CA GLY A 6 -35.44 -12.81 -11.20
C GLY A 6 -35.89 -14.25 -11.47
N ALA A 7 -35.99 -15.07 -10.42
CA ALA A 7 -36.49 -16.45 -10.55
C ALA A 7 -37.95 -16.49 -11.04
N PHE A 8 -38.79 -15.56 -10.59
CA PHE A 8 -40.16 -15.42 -11.07
C PHE A 8 -40.22 -15.01 -12.55
N LEU A 9 -39.40 -14.06 -12.99
CA LEU A 9 -39.32 -13.67 -14.40
C LEU A 9 -38.79 -14.80 -15.29
N ALA A 10 -37.82 -15.59 -14.80
CA ALA A 10 -37.34 -16.79 -15.49
C ALA A 10 -38.46 -17.82 -15.64
N PHE A 11 -39.24 -18.03 -14.58
CA PHE A 11 -40.42 -18.90 -14.62
C PHE A 11 -41.47 -18.42 -15.64
N LEU A 12 -41.76 -17.11 -15.70
CA LEU A 12 -42.66 -16.54 -16.70
C LEU A 12 -42.13 -16.70 -18.13
N ALA A 13 -40.82 -16.53 -18.35
CA ALA A 13 -40.18 -16.75 -19.63
C ALA A 13 -40.36 -18.22 -20.10
N LEU A 14 -40.17 -19.18 -19.20
CA LEU A 14 -40.40 -20.60 -19.48
C LEU A 14 -41.87 -20.91 -19.82
N GLN A 15 -42.82 -20.23 -19.17
CA GLN A 15 -44.24 -20.35 -19.51
C GLN A 15 -44.58 -19.80 -20.90
N HIS A 16 -43.78 -18.88 -21.43
CA HIS A 16 -43.88 -18.35 -22.80
C HIS A 16 -43.17 -19.23 -23.84
N GLU A 17 -42.92 -20.51 -23.53
CA GLU A 17 -42.22 -21.47 -24.40
C GLU A 17 -40.81 -21.02 -24.83
N ILE A 18 -40.21 -20.08 -24.09
CA ILE A 18 -38.81 -19.71 -24.28
C ILE A 18 -37.97 -20.88 -23.78
N LYS A 19 -37.09 -21.39 -24.66
CA LYS A 19 -36.21 -22.50 -24.31
C LYS A 19 -35.41 -22.20 -23.04
N PRO A 20 -35.14 -23.20 -22.19
CA PRO A 20 -34.43 -22.99 -20.92
C PRO A 20 -33.08 -22.28 -21.07
N GLU A 21 -32.37 -22.50 -22.17
CA GLU A 21 -31.12 -21.84 -22.52
C GLU A 21 -31.26 -20.32 -22.69
N HIS A 22 -32.39 -19.83 -23.20
CA HIS A 22 -32.67 -18.40 -23.39
C HIS A 22 -33.49 -17.79 -22.26
N ALA A 23 -34.08 -18.61 -21.39
CA ALA A 23 -34.87 -18.15 -20.25
C ALA A 23 -34.01 -17.41 -19.21
N VAL A 24 -32.69 -17.56 -19.26
CA VAL A 24 -31.71 -16.86 -18.40
C VAL A 24 -31.37 -15.46 -18.93
N GLU A 25 -31.72 -15.14 -20.19
CA GLU A 25 -31.44 -13.86 -20.82
C GLU A 25 -32.37 -12.76 -20.28
N PRO A 26 -31.84 -11.68 -19.68
CA PRO A 26 -32.67 -10.62 -19.10
C PRO A 26 -33.61 -9.97 -20.12
N THR A 27 -33.18 -9.85 -21.38
CA THR A 27 -33.99 -9.30 -22.47
C THR A 27 -35.28 -10.11 -22.68
N ARG A 28 -35.17 -11.45 -22.69
CA ARG A 28 -36.29 -12.39 -22.83
C ARG A 28 -37.19 -12.36 -21.60
N MET A 29 -36.60 -12.35 -20.41
CA MET A 29 -37.31 -12.23 -19.14
C MET A 29 -38.18 -10.97 -19.07
N TYR A 30 -37.61 -9.81 -19.39
CA TYR A 30 -38.34 -8.54 -19.34
C TYR A 30 -39.38 -8.42 -20.45
N LEU A 31 -39.08 -8.92 -21.65
CA LEU A 31 -40.05 -8.94 -22.75
C LEU A 31 -41.29 -9.77 -22.39
N ALA A 32 -41.09 -10.97 -21.84
CA ALA A 32 -42.18 -11.81 -21.36
C ALA A 32 -42.96 -11.14 -20.21
N GLY A 33 -42.25 -10.51 -19.26
CA GLY A 33 -42.89 -9.79 -18.16
C GLY A 33 -43.74 -8.60 -18.60
N PHE A 34 -43.22 -7.76 -19.51
CA PHE A 34 -43.95 -6.59 -20.00
C PHE A 34 -45.09 -6.93 -20.96
N ALA A 35 -45.03 -8.08 -21.65
CA ALA A 35 -46.13 -8.58 -22.48
C ALA A 35 -47.42 -8.88 -21.69
N TYR A 36 -47.32 -9.13 -20.38
CA TYR A 36 -48.51 -9.25 -19.51
C TYR A 36 -49.15 -7.89 -19.15
N VAL A 37 -48.39 -6.80 -19.27
CA VAL A 37 -48.83 -5.46 -18.85
C VAL A 37 -49.29 -4.62 -20.04
N PHE A 38 -48.62 -4.76 -21.18
CA PHE A 38 -48.89 -3.99 -22.39
C PHE A 38 -49.31 -4.91 -23.54
N SER A 39 -50.42 -4.56 -24.21
CA SER A 39 -50.96 -5.33 -25.33
C SER A 39 -50.31 -4.97 -26.67
N ASP A 40 -49.73 -3.77 -26.80
CA ASP A 40 -49.10 -3.30 -28.02
C ASP A 40 -47.62 -3.74 -28.06
N PRO A 41 -47.21 -4.54 -29.07
CA PRO A 41 -45.84 -4.99 -29.23
C PRO A 41 -44.80 -3.86 -29.28
N ALA A 42 -45.16 -2.69 -29.83
CA ALA A 42 -44.26 -1.55 -29.91
C ALA A 42 -43.93 -1.00 -28.52
N TRP A 43 -44.92 -0.93 -27.63
CA TRP A 43 -44.74 -0.50 -26.24
C TRP A 43 -43.96 -1.52 -25.41
N VAL A 44 -44.25 -2.82 -25.58
CA VAL A 44 -43.51 -3.90 -24.91
C VAL A 44 -42.02 -3.81 -25.26
N LEU A 45 -41.70 -3.69 -26.55
CA LEU A 45 -40.32 -3.62 -27.02
C LEU A 45 -39.63 -2.32 -26.59
N GLY A 46 -40.32 -1.18 -26.67
CA GLY A 46 -39.79 0.12 -26.25
C GLY A 46 -39.42 0.16 -24.77
N ILE A 47 -40.33 -0.29 -23.90
CA ILE A 47 -40.11 -0.31 -22.45
C ILE A 47 -39.06 -1.36 -22.08
N THR A 48 -39.09 -2.53 -22.70
CA THR A 48 -38.05 -3.56 -22.48
C THR A 48 -36.67 -3.03 -22.84
N THR A 49 -36.53 -2.38 -24.00
CA THR A 49 -35.25 -1.82 -24.46
C THR A 49 -34.76 -0.74 -23.50
N LEU A 50 -35.62 0.20 -23.11
CA LEU A 50 -35.28 1.24 -22.14
C LEU A 50 -34.82 0.63 -20.81
N PHE A 51 -35.56 -0.33 -20.27
CA PHE A 51 -35.23 -0.97 -19.01
C PHE A 51 -33.92 -1.73 -19.06
N VAL A 52 -33.67 -2.48 -20.14
CA VAL A 52 -32.42 -3.20 -20.38
C VAL A 52 -31.26 -2.20 -20.47
N VAL A 53 -31.37 -1.13 -21.25
CA VAL A 53 -30.31 -0.11 -21.39
C VAL A 53 -29.99 0.52 -20.03
N VAL A 54 -31.00 0.94 -19.27
CA VAL A 54 -30.80 1.54 -17.94
C VAL A 54 -30.16 0.54 -16.98
N SER A 55 -30.63 -0.70 -16.96
CA SER A 55 -30.09 -1.76 -16.11
C SER A 55 -28.63 -2.06 -16.46
N GLN A 56 -28.32 -2.25 -17.75
CA GLN A 56 -26.97 -2.56 -18.22
C GLN A 56 -26.01 -1.38 -17.96
N MET A 57 -26.46 -0.14 -18.18
CA MET A 57 -25.64 1.03 -17.88
C MET A 57 -25.27 1.09 -16.40
N LYS A 58 -26.22 0.82 -15.49
CA LYS A 58 -25.96 0.80 -14.04
C LYS A 58 -24.99 -0.32 -13.64
N ILE A 59 -25.16 -1.53 -14.18
CA ILE A 59 -24.29 -2.67 -13.89
C ILE A 59 -22.88 -2.40 -14.41
N ASN A 60 -22.75 -1.97 -15.67
CA ASN A 60 -21.45 -1.69 -16.29
C ASN A 60 -20.72 -0.53 -15.60
N LEU A 61 -21.42 0.54 -15.21
CA LEU A 61 -20.83 1.63 -14.46
C LEU A 61 -20.31 1.17 -13.09
N THR A 62 -21.08 0.34 -12.39
CA THR A 62 -20.68 -0.21 -11.09
C THR A 62 -19.45 -1.11 -11.22
N ASN A 63 -19.41 -1.99 -12.24
CA ASN A 63 -18.28 -2.87 -12.52
C ASN A 63 -17.03 -2.08 -12.92
N ALA A 64 -17.17 -1.05 -13.75
CA ALA A 64 -16.06 -0.19 -14.15
C ALA A 64 -15.50 0.61 -12.96
N TYR A 65 -16.38 1.16 -12.13
CA TYR A 65 -15.98 1.87 -10.91
C TYR A 65 -15.25 0.95 -9.92
N ALA A 66 -15.86 -0.20 -9.58
CA ALA A 66 -15.28 -1.17 -8.65
C ALA A 66 -13.93 -1.72 -9.15
N GLY A 67 -13.84 -2.05 -10.44
CA GLY A 67 -12.59 -2.47 -11.08
C GLY A 67 -11.50 -1.40 -11.01
N SER A 68 -11.83 -0.14 -11.32
CA SER A 68 -10.87 0.96 -11.25
C SER A 68 -10.30 1.16 -9.84
N LEU A 69 -11.13 1.02 -8.81
CA LEU A 69 -10.72 1.14 -7.41
C LEU A 69 -9.83 -0.04 -6.99
N ALA A 70 -10.20 -1.26 -7.38
CA ALA A 70 -9.43 -2.46 -7.10
C ALA A 70 -8.03 -2.39 -7.71
N TRP A 71 -7.93 -2.01 -8.99
CA TRP A 71 -6.64 -1.80 -9.67
C TRP A 71 -5.81 -0.71 -9.00
N SER A 72 -6.43 0.45 -8.72
CA SER A 72 -5.75 1.57 -8.06
C SER A 72 -5.16 1.17 -6.71
N ASN A 73 -5.94 0.47 -5.88
CA ASN A 73 -5.50 0.02 -4.56
C ASN A 73 -4.46 -1.11 -4.62
N PHE A 74 -4.53 -1.98 -5.63
CA PHE A 74 -3.55 -3.05 -5.83
C PHE A 74 -2.19 -2.47 -6.25
N PHE A 75 -2.18 -1.64 -7.29
CA PHE A 75 -0.95 -1.07 -7.80
C PHE A 75 -0.35 -0.03 -6.88
N ALA A 76 -1.16 0.80 -6.21
CA ALA A 76 -0.62 1.71 -5.19
C ALA A 76 0.14 0.98 -4.08
N ARG A 77 -0.27 -0.25 -3.74
CA ARG A 77 0.46 -1.10 -2.79
C ARG A 77 1.72 -1.75 -3.40
N LEU A 78 1.65 -2.14 -4.66
CA LEU A 78 2.76 -2.83 -5.34
C LEU A 78 3.89 -1.87 -5.73
N THR A 79 3.55 -0.70 -6.28
CA THR A 79 4.51 0.25 -6.86
C THR A 79 4.78 1.46 -5.99
N HIS A 80 4.03 1.65 -4.89
CA HIS A 80 4.05 2.87 -4.08
C HIS A 80 3.81 4.15 -4.91
N SER A 81 3.05 4.03 -6.00
CA SER A 81 2.69 5.14 -6.89
C SER A 81 1.19 5.12 -7.20
N HIS A 82 0.59 6.31 -7.29
CA HIS A 82 -0.85 6.44 -7.50
C HIS A 82 -1.15 7.40 -8.67
N PRO A 83 -1.18 6.92 -9.93
CA PRO A 83 -1.36 7.75 -11.12
C PRO A 83 -2.78 8.34 -11.29
N GLY A 84 -3.69 8.05 -10.34
CA GLY A 84 -5.07 8.52 -10.36
C GLY A 84 -6.07 7.47 -10.85
N ARG A 85 -7.32 7.59 -10.41
CA ARG A 85 -8.39 6.60 -10.69
C ARG A 85 -8.75 6.51 -12.17
N VAL A 86 -8.69 7.62 -12.90
CA VAL A 86 -9.09 7.70 -14.31
C VAL A 86 -8.24 6.76 -15.19
N VAL A 87 -6.93 6.67 -14.92
CA VAL A 87 -6.02 5.77 -15.64
C VAL A 87 -6.49 4.32 -15.50
N TRP A 88 -6.83 3.92 -14.27
CA TRP A 88 -7.32 2.57 -13.99
C TRP A 88 -8.71 2.29 -14.55
N LEU A 89 -9.57 3.31 -14.64
CA LEU A 89 -10.87 3.19 -15.30
C LEU A 89 -10.69 2.89 -16.80
N VAL A 90 -9.86 3.68 -17.49
CA VAL A 90 -9.58 3.49 -18.92
C VAL A 90 -8.96 2.11 -19.15
N PHE A 91 -7.96 1.74 -18.35
CA PHE A 91 -7.34 0.42 -18.41
C PHE A 91 -8.35 -0.73 -18.24
N ASN A 92 -9.21 -0.64 -17.23
CA ASN A 92 -10.22 -1.67 -16.95
C ASN A 92 -11.25 -1.80 -18.09
N VAL A 93 -11.71 -0.68 -18.65
CA VAL A 93 -12.65 -0.66 -19.78
C VAL A 93 -12.00 -1.21 -21.06
N LEU A 94 -10.75 -0.86 -21.35
CA LEU A 94 -10.03 -1.39 -22.51
C LEU A 94 -9.86 -2.91 -22.45
N ILE A 95 -9.47 -3.44 -21.29
CA ILE A 95 -9.37 -4.89 -21.09
C ILE A 95 -10.75 -5.56 -21.24
N ALA A 96 -11.79 -4.97 -20.65
CA ALA A 96 -13.14 -5.51 -20.80
C ALA A 96 -13.53 -5.59 -22.28
N ILE A 97 -13.41 -4.49 -23.03
CA ILE A 97 -13.72 -4.45 -24.48
C ILE A 97 -12.89 -5.49 -25.24
N LEU A 98 -11.58 -5.59 -24.96
CA LEU A 98 -10.72 -6.58 -25.60
C LEU A 98 -11.20 -8.01 -25.37
N LEU A 99 -11.51 -8.38 -24.12
CA LEU A 99 -12.02 -9.71 -23.77
C LEU A 99 -13.38 -10.00 -24.41
N MET A 100 -14.26 -9.00 -24.51
CA MET A 100 -15.54 -9.12 -25.20
C MET A 100 -15.35 -9.38 -26.70
N THR A 101 -14.47 -8.61 -27.37
CA THR A 101 -14.18 -8.74 -28.81
C THR A 101 -13.53 -10.09 -29.15
N LEU A 102 -12.75 -10.65 -28.23
CA LEU A 102 -12.11 -11.96 -28.39
C LEU A 102 -13.06 -13.15 -28.13
N GLY A 103 -14.33 -12.91 -27.77
CA GLY A 103 -15.31 -13.99 -27.56
C GLY A 103 -15.04 -14.87 -26.34
N VAL A 104 -14.28 -14.38 -25.36
CA VAL A 104 -13.86 -15.15 -24.16
C VAL A 104 -15.04 -15.44 -23.22
N PHE A 105 -16.23 -14.88 -23.47
CA PHE A 105 -17.42 -15.05 -22.63
C PHE A 105 -17.82 -16.51 -22.38
N ALA A 106 -17.68 -17.40 -23.36
CA ALA A 106 -18.02 -18.82 -23.16
C ALA A 106 -17.06 -19.52 -22.16
N ALA A 107 -15.80 -19.09 -22.08
CA ALA A 107 -14.87 -19.56 -21.06
C ALA A 107 -15.12 -18.90 -19.70
N LEU A 108 -15.68 -17.69 -19.68
CA LEU A 108 -15.98 -16.99 -18.43
C LEU A 108 -16.97 -17.77 -17.56
N GLU A 109 -17.96 -18.50 -18.10
CA GLU A 109 -18.89 -19.28 -17.25
C GLU A 109 -18.17 -20.34 -16.39
N LYS A 110 -17.22 -21.08 -16.96
CA LYS A 110 -16.43 -22.07 -16.20
C LYS A 110 -15.49 -21.41 -15.19
N VAL A 111 -14.90 -20.28 -15.57
CA VAL A 111 -14.06 -19.47 -14.68
C VAL A 111 -14.89 -18.85 -13.55
N LEU A 112 -16.15 -18.50 -13.83
CA LEU A 112 -17.05 -17.90 -12.86
C LEU A 112 -17.38 -18.90 -11.75
N GLY A 113 -17.59 -20.18 -12.07
CA GLY A 113 -17.76 -21.23 -11.07
C GLY A 113 -16.55 -21.38 -10.13
N LEU A 114 -15.33 -21.36 -10.69
CA LEU A 114 -14.08 -21.36 -9.92
C LEU A 114 -13.94 -20.10 -9.05
N TYR A 115 -14.22 -18.93 -9.63
CA TYR A 115 -14.20 -17.65 -8.95
C TYR A 115 -15.23 -17.58 -7.81
N SER A 116 -16.44 -18.08 -8.02
CA SER A 116 -17.51 -18.09 -7.02
C SER A 116 -17.12 -18.88 -5.77
N ASN A 117 -16.44 -20.02 -5.90
CA ASN A 117 -15.94 -20.78 -4.76
C ASN A 117 -14.92 -19.99 -3.95
N ILE A 118 -13.96 -19.33 -4.62
CA ILE A 118 -12.94 -18.50 -3.97
C ILE A 118 -13.60 -17.28 -3.30
N ALA A 119 -14.52 -16.61 -4.00
CA ALA A 119 -15.24 -15.45 -3.49
C ALA A 119 -16.07 -15.80 -2.25
N ILE A 120 -16.76 -16.95 -2.25
CA ILE A 120 -17.54 -17.43 -1.11
C ILE A 120 -16.66 -17.83 0.06
N ALA A 121 -15.50 -18.45 -0.19
CA ALA A 121 -14.52 -18.72 0.86
C ALA A 121 -14.03 -17.41 1.53
N TRP A 122 -13.77 -16.37 0.73
CA TRP A 122 -13.37 -15.05 1.23
C TRP A 122 -14.48 -14.36 2.03
N VAL A 123 -15.70 -14.26 1.47
CA VAL A 123 -16.86 -13.70 2.17
C VAL A 123 -17.18 -14.51 3.43
N GLY A 124 -17.11 -15.83 3.36
CA GLY A 124 -17.33 -16.72 4.48
C GLY A 124 -16.34 -16.48 5.62
N ALA A 125 -15.06 -16.30 5.32
CA ALA A 125 -14.04 -15.98 6.32
C ALA A 125 -14.29 -14.62 6.98
N LEU A 126 -14.70 -13.62 6.20
CA LEU A 126 -15.07 -12.29 6.70
C LEU A 126 -16.32 -12.35 7.59
N VAL A 127 -17.37 -13.06 7.16
CA VAL A 127 -18.60 -13.25 7.94
C VAL A 127 -18.32 -13.99 9.24
N ALA A 128 -17.50 -15.05 9.19
CA ALA A 128 -17.06 -15.78 10.38
C ALA A 128 -16.38 -14.83 11.38
N ASP A 129 -15.53 -13.94 10.89
CA ASP A 129 -14.83 -12.99 11.75
C ASP A 129 -15.79 -12.00 12.43
N LEU A 130 -16.69 -11.40 11.65
CA LEU A 130 -17.61 -10.38 12.13
C LEU A 130 -18.74 -10.93 13.00
N VAL A 131 -19.24 -12.13 12.69
CA VAL A 131 -20.43 -12.71 13.34
C VAL A 131 -20.07 -13.72 14.43
N ILE A 132 -18.90 -14.37 14.36
CA ILE A 132 -18.49 -15.39 15.35
C ILE A 132 -17.32 -14.87 16.20
N ASN A 133 -16.19 -14.51 15.60
CA ASN A 133 -14.98 -14.15 16.36
C ASN A 133 -15.15 -12.87 17.18
N LYS A 134 -15.86 -11.88 16.61
CA LYS A 134 -16.10 -10.59 17.25
C LYS A 134 -16.97 -10.68 18.52
N PRO A 135 -18.16 -11.33 18.52
CA PRO A 135 -18.93 -11.50 19.76
C PRO A 135 -18.27 -12.44 20.77
N LEU A 136 -17.46 -13.41 20.33
CA LEU A 136 -16.66 -14.27 21.22
C LEU A 136 -15.46 -13.55 21.86
N GLY A 137 -15.18 -12.30 21.46
CA GLY A 137 -14.09 -11.50 22.01
C GLY A 137 -12.69 -11.86 21.47
N TRP A 138 -12.60 -12.65 20.40
CA TRP A 138 -11.32 -12.96 19.74
C TRP A 138 -10.91 -11.89 18.72
N SER A 139 -11.88 -11.15 18.17
CA SER A 139 -11.67 -10.00 17.29
C SER A 139 -12.00 -8.67 18.00
N PRO A 140 -11.27 -7.57 17.75
CA PRO A 140 -11.52 -6.27 18.38
C PRO A 140 -12.94 -5.73 18.15
N LYS A 141 -13.42 -4.89 19.07
CA LYS A 141 -14.77 -4.29 19.00
C LYS A 141 -14.91 -3.28 17.85
N SER A 142 -13.87 -2.49 17.58
CA SER A 142 -13.80 -1.58 16.42
C SER A 142 -13.06 -2.24 15.26
N ILE A 143 -13.45 -1.92 14.02
CA ILE A 143 -12.73 -2.32 12.82
C ILE A 143 -11.66 -1.26 12.57
N GLU A 144 -10.41 -1.68 12.52
CA GLU A 144 -9.27 -0.81 12.28
C GLU A 144 -8.91 -0.80 10.80
N PHE A 145 -8.82 0.38 10.20
CA PHE A 145 -8.48 0.56 8.78
C PHE A 145 -7.07 1.15 8.60
N LYS A 146 -6.49 1.71 9.66
CA LYS A 146 -5.17 2.34 9.60
C LYS A 146 -4.09 1.30 9.34
N ARG A 147 -3.36 1.44 8.22
CA ARG A 147 -2.23 0.55 7.88
C ARG A 147 -1.19 0.47 8.99
N ALA A 148 -0.96 1.56 9.73
CA ALA A 148 -0.02 1.61 10.84
C ALA A 148 -0.37 0.66 12.00
N HIS A 149 -1.61 0.18 12.09
CA HIS A 149 -2.11 -0.70 13.17
C HIS A 149 -2.33 -2.14 12.73
N LEU A 150 -2.28 -2.42 11.43
CA LEU A 150 -2.56 -3.73 10.88
C LEU A 150 -1.26 -4.49 10.56
N TYR A 151 -1.31 -5.80 10.74
CA TYR A 151 -0.33 -6.74 10.20
C TYR A 151 -0.48 -6.82 8.67
N ASP A 152 0.62 -7.06 7.95
CA ASP A 152 0.55 -7.28 6.50
C ASP A 152 -0.23 -8.56 6.17
N ILE A 153 -0.05 -9.60 6.99
CA ILE A 153 -0.76 -10.86 6.88
C ILE A 153 -1.49 -11.15 8.19
N ASN A 154 -2.81 -11.23 8.11
CA ASN A 154 -3.63 -11.81 9.17
C ASN A 154 -3.87 -13.31 8.86
N PRO A 155 -3.24 -14.24 9.59
CA PRO A 155 -3.39 -15.67 9.35
C PRO A 155 -4.79 -16.18 9.64
N VAL A 156 -5.58 -15.53 10.51
CA VAL A 156 -6.96 -15.94 10.79
C VAL A 156 -7.80 -15.86 9.53
N GLY A 157 -7.77 -14.71 8.83
CA GLY A 157 -8.51 -14.53 7.58
C GLY A 157 -7.88 -15.31 6.42
N LEU A 158 -6.56 -15.16 6.23
CA LEU A 158 -5.87 -15.70 5.05
C LEU A 158 -5.90 -17.24 5.02
N VAL A 159 -5.57 -17.91 6.13
CA VAL A 159 -5.55 -19.38 6.18
C VAL A 159 -6.96 -19.93 6.00
N SER A 160 -7.95 -19.33 6.65
CA SER A 160 -9.35 -19.76 6.53
C SER A 160 -9.86 -19.65 5.10
N MET A 161 -9.59 -18.54 4.43
CA MET A 161 -9.92 -18.36 3.02
C MET A 161 -9.22 -19.38 2.14
N LEU A 162 -7.91 -19.58 2.31
CA LEU A 162 -7.13 -20.52 1.49
C LEU A 162 -7.59 -21.96 1.68
N VAL A 163 -7.75 -22.43 2.91
CA VAL A 163 -8.20 -23.79 3.21
C VAL A 163 -9.60 -24.03 2.66
N ALA A 164 -10.52 -23.09 2.88
CA ALA A 164 -11.88 -23.19 2.35
C ALA A 164 -11.93 -23.17 0.82
N ALA A 165 -11.17 -22.28 0.18
CA ALA A 165 -11.08 -22.22 -1.27
C ALA A 165 -10.48 -23.51 -1.84
N THR A 166 -9.37 -24.02 -1.28
CA THR A 166 -8.74 -25.26 -1.74
C THR A 166 -9.69 -26.45 -1.61
N LEU A 167 -10.35 -26.61 -0.47
CA LEU A 167 -11.29 -27.71 -0.26
C LEU A 167 -12.48 -27.63 -1.22
N ALA A 168 -13.03 -26.43 -1.42
CA ALA A 168 -14.12 -26.22 -2.37
C ALA A 168 -13.68 -26.45 -3.81
N MET A 169 -12.45 -26.10 -4.18
CA MET A 169 -11.93 -26.38 -5.51
C MET A 169 -11.70 -27.86 -5.76
N VAL A 170 -11.24 -28.61 -4.75
CA VAL A 170 -11.14 -30.07 -4.82
C VAL A 170 -12.53 -30.71 -4.96
N ALA A 171 -13.54 -30.18 -4.26
CA ALA A 171 -14.93 -30.61 -4.41
C ALA A 171 -15.47 -30.30 -5.81
N TYR A 172 -15.27 -29.08 -6.30
CA TYR A 172 -15.70 -28.62 -7.63
C TYR A 172 -15.03 -29.39 -8.77
N ALA A 173 -13.82 -29.91 -8.57
CA ALA A 173 -13.14 -30.77 -9.53
C ALA A 173 -13.72 -32.20 -9.59
N GLY A 174 -14.74 -32.52 -8.78
CA GLY A 174 -15.38 -33.84 -8.75
C GLY A 174 -14.60 -34.92 -7.97
N LEU A 175 -13.45 -34.57 -7.36
CA LEU A 175 -12.59 -35.51 -6.64
C LEU A 175 -13.24 -36.08 -5.36
N LEU A 176 -14.23 -35.38 -4.80
CA LEU A 176 -14.98 -35.78 -3.61
C LEU A 176 -16.37 -36.36 -3.95
N GLY A 177 -16.63 -36.63 -5.24
CA GLY A 177 -17.89 -37.17 -5.75
C GLY A 177 -18.89 -36.10 -6.21
N ARG A 178 -19.92 -36.54 -6.96
CA ARG A 178 -20.89 -35.67 -7.65
C ARG A 178 -21.72 -34.78 -6.71
N TRP A 179 -22.04 -35.27 -5.51
CA TRP A 179 -22.75 -34.47 -4.52
C TRP A 179 -21.90 -33.30 -4.03
N ALA A 180 -20.62 -33.56 -3.71
CA ALA A 180 -19.71 -32.51 -3.26
C ALA A 180 -19.43 -31.46 -4.34
N GLU A 181 -19.40 -31.87 -5.61
CA GLU A 181 -19.26 -30.96 -6.76
C GLU A 181 -20.41 -29.93 -6.81
N SER A 182 -21.65 -30.39 -6.68
CA SER A 182 -22.83 -29.50 -6.71
C SER A 182 -22.92 -28.58 -5.48
N PHE A 183 -22.41 -29.04 -4.34
CA PHE A 183 -22.41 -28.28 -3.08
C PHE A 183 -21.08 -27.56 -2.79
N SER A 184 -20.16 -27.47 -3.77
CA SER A 184 -18.84 -26.85 -3.57
C SER A 184 -18.90 -25.44 -2.96
N PRO A 185 -19.85 -24.54 -3.33
CA PRO A 185 -19.94 -23.22 -2.73
C PRO A 185 -20.34 -23.26 -1.25
N PHE A 186 -21.20 -24.21 -0.88
CA PHE A 186 -21.59 -24.41 0.51
C PHE A 186 -20.45 -25.00 1.34
N ILE A 187 -19.64 -25.89 0.74
CA ILE A 187 -18.42 -26.42 1.37
C ILE A 187 -17.44 -25.28 1.64
N ALA A 188 -17.21 -24.36 0.68
CA ALA A 188 -16.39 -23.17 0.89
C ALA A 188 -16.88 -22.35 2.10
N LEU A 189 -18.17 -22.04 2.13
CA LEU A 189 -18.77 -21.23 3.19
C LEU A 189 -18.64 -21.89 4.57
N LEU A 190 -19.06 -23.14 4.69
CA LEU A 190 -19.04 -23.88 5.96
C LEU A 190 -17.60 -24.07 6.47
N THR A 191 -16.67 -24.38 5.57
CA THR A 191 -15.26 -24.54 5.94
C THR A 191 -14.69 -23.22 6.45
N ALA A 192 -14.98 -22.10 5.79
CA ALA A 192 -14.53 -20.79 6.26
C ALA A 192 -15.13 -20.41 7.62
N LEU A 193 -16.42 -20.73 7.84
CA LEU A 193 -17.13 -20.51 9.11
C LEU A 193 -16.58 -21.34 10.28
N VAL A 194 -15.92 -22.47 10.01
CA VAL A 194 -15.31 -23.33 11.03
C VAL A 194 -13.84 -22.99 11.24
N VAL A 195 -13.07 -22.83 10.15
CA VAL A 195 -11.62 -22.63 10.22
C VAL A 195 -11.28 -21.26 10.79
N SER A 196 -12.07 -20.21 10.49
CA SER A 196 -11.80 -18.86 11.02
C SER A 196 -11.88 -18.79 12.55
N PRO A 197 -12.94 -19.28 13.21
CA PRO A 197 -12.99 -19.39 14.67
C PRO A 197 -11.88 -20.27 15.25
N LEU A 198 -11.57 -21.41 14.63
CA LEU A 198 -10.50 -22.29 15.08
C LEU A 198 -9.13 -21.59 15.06
N MET A 199 -8.86 -20.82 14.01
CA MET A 199 -7.64 -20.03 13.87
C MET A 199 -7.59 -18.84 14.82
N ALA A 200 -8.71 -18.15 15.02
CA ALA A 200 -8.82 -17.06 16.00
C ALA A 200 -8.56 -17.56 17.42
N TRP A 201 -9.14 -18.71 17.78
CA TRP A 201 -8.89 -19.39 19.05
C TRP A 201 -7.42 -19.78 19.23
N ARG A 202 -6.83 -20.43 18.21
CA ARG A 202 -5.41 -20.85 18.22
C ARG A 202 -4.45 -19.66 18.36
N THR A 203 -4.77 -18.55 17.71
CA THR A 203 -3.91 -17.35 17.72
C THR A 203 -4.22 -16.38 18.86
N ARG A 204 -5.28 -16.65 19.65
CA ARG A 204 -5.76 -15.80 20.75
C ARG A 204 -5.92 -14.32 20.36
N GLY A 205 -6.32 -14.06 19.12
CA GLY A 205 -6.50 -12.69 18.62
C GLY A 205 -5.21 -11.86 18.43
N ARG A 206 -4.02 -12.48 18.48
CA ARG A 206 -2.73 -11.74 18.40
C ARG A 206 -2.55 -10.95 17.10
N TYR A 207 -3.12 -11.42 15.99
CA TYR A 207 -2.85 -10.88 14.65
C TYR A 207 -3.88 -9.84 14.15
N TYR A 208 -4.76 -9.33 15.01
CA TYR A 208 -5.71 -8.28 14.63
C TYR A 208 -5.12 -6.88 14.70
N LEU A 209 -4.30 -6.59 15.73
CA LEU A 209 -3.68 -5.28 15.94
C LEU A 209 -2.18 -5.44 16.20
N ALA A 210 -1.36 -4.83 15.35
CA ALA A 210 0.10 -4.85 15.46
C ALA A 210 0.63 -3.84 16.50
N ARG A 211 -0.15 -2.80 16.78
CA ARG A 211 0.13 -1.81 17.82
C ARG A 211 -1.16 -1.17 18.32
N THR A 212 -1.12 -0.69 19.55
CA THR A 212 -2.15 0.18 20.13
C THR A 212 -1.78 1.65 19.91
N ASP A 213 -2.77 2.54 19.89
CA ASP A 213 -2.52 3.97 19.71
C ASP A 213 -1.65 4.53 20.83
N LEU A 214 -0.66 5.33 20.44
CA LEU A 214 0.27 6.03 21.32
C LEU A 214 -0.23 7.44 21.67
N GLN A 215 -1.16 7.99 20.89
CA GLN A 215 -1.69 9.35 21.02
C GLN A 215 -3.21 9.32 21.12
N HIS A 216 -3.76 10.04 22.10
CA HIS A 216 -5.19 10.14 22.33
C HIS A 216 -5.72 11.43 21.66
N TRP A 217 -6.08 11.34 20.38
CA TRP A 217 -6.93 12.36 19.76
C TRP A 217 -8.39 12.12 20.15
N THR A 218 -9.19 13.18 20.23
CA THR A 218 -10.63 13.02 20.42
C THR A 218 -11.25 12.52 19.11
N PRO A 219 -12.17 11.53 19.13
CA PRO A 219 -12.87 11.08 17.91
C PRO A 219 -13.49 12.24 17.13
N GLY A 220 -13.36 12.23 15.80
CA GLY A 220 -13.78 13.33 14.92
C GLY A 220 -12.90 14.58 14.96
N GLN A 221 -11.77 14.58 15.68
CA GLN A 221 -10.84 15.73 15.67
C GLN A 221 -10.17 15.86 14.30
N SER A 222 -10.19 17.08 13.75
CA SER A 222 -9.45 17.39 12.53
C SER A 222 -7.95 17.53 12.85
N VAL A 223 -7.11 16.70 12.23
CA VAL A 223 -5.65 16.68 12.39
C VAL A 223 -4.99 16.87 11.02
N ARG A 224 -3.95 17.72 10.95
CA ARG A 224 -3.19 17.93 9.72
C ARG A 224 -2.11 16.89 9.52
N CYS A 225 -1.99 16.38 8.30
CA CYS A 225 -0.92 15.48 7.88
C CYS A 225 0.37 16.24 7.62
N SER A 226 1.48 15.83 8.23
CA SER A 226 2.79 16.48 8.05
C SER A 226 3.39 16.36 6.65
N VAL A 227 2.86 15.46 5.81
CA VAL A 227 3.40 15.17 4.48
C VAL A 227 2.62 15.88 3.37
N CYS A 228 1.29 15.79 3.39
CA CYS A 228 0.44 16.42 2.36
C CYS A 228 -0.25 17.71 2.82
N ASP A 229 -0.05 18.14 4.06
CA ASP A 229 -0.61 19.34 4.71
C ASP A 229 -2.15 19.44 4.76
N ASN A 230 -2.87 18.47 4.19
CA ASN A 230 -4.32 18.34 4.29
C ASN A 230 -4.77 17.93 5.70
N ALA A 231 -5.99 18.35 6.05
CA ALA A 231 -6.64 18.00 7.31
C ALA A 231 -7.57 16.79 7.14
N PHE A 232 -7.49 15.84 8.06
CA PHE A 232 -8.29 14.62 8.08
C PHE A 232 -8.87 14.39 9.47
N GLU A 233 -9.89 13.55 9.56
CA GLU A 233 -10.43 13.10 10.85
C GLU A 233 -9.40 12.21 11.58
N SER A 234 -9.43 12.23 12.90
CA SER A 234 -8.49 11.52 13.78
C SER A 234 -8.43 10.01 13.50
N GLU A 235 -9.51 9.44 13.00
CA GLU A 235 -9.71 8.04 12.64
C GLU A 235 -8.86 7.64 11.41
N ASP A 236 -8.56 8.59 10.52
CA ASP A 236 -7.73 8.39 9.31
C ASP A 236 -6.26 8.75 9.54
N MET A 237 -5.91 9.12 10.77
CA MET A 237 -4.60 9.65 11.12
C MET A 237 -3.82 8.66 11.99
N ALA A 238 -2.50 8.68 11.87
CA ALA A 238 -1.59 7.89 12.69
C ALA A 238 -0.36 8.71 13.06
N HIS A 239 0.24 8.42 14.21
CA HIS A 239 1.55 8.98 14.55
C HIS A 239 2.68 8.18 13.87
N CYS A 240 3.50 8.86 13.06
CA CYS A 240 4.65 8.28 12.38
C CYS A 240 5.95 8.52 13.16
N PRO A 241 6.66 7.48 13.65
CA PRO A 241 7.91 7.67 14.38
C PRO A 241 9.05 8.21 13.50
N ALA A 242 9.03 7.96 12.19
CA ALA A 242 10.06 8.46 11.27
C ALA A 242 10.02 9.98 11.09
N TYR A 243 8.82 10.59 11.15
CA TYR A 243 8.65 12.04 11.10
C TYR A 243 8.40 12.67 12.48
N SER A 244 8.18 11.84 13.50
CA SER A 244 7.71 12.27 14.82
C SER A 244 6.47 13.19 14.74
N ALA A 245 5.58 12.93 13.78
CA ALA A 245 4.45 13.80 13.45
C ALA A 245 3.20 13.01 12.97
N PRO A 246 2.00 13.61 13.00
CA PRO A 246 0.78 13.00 12.46
C PRO A 246 0.86 12.82 10.94
N ILE A 247 0.48 11.64 10.45
CA ILE A 247 0.42 11.30 9.03
C ILE A 247 -0.94 10.69 8.71
N CYS A 248 -1.50 11.00 7.53
CA CYS A 248 -2.74 10.35 7.08
C CYS A 248 -2.47 8.93 6.57
N SER A 249 -3.50 8.09 6.58
CA SER A 249 -3.42 6.68 6.15
C SER A 249 -2.88 6.51 4.71
N LEU A 250 -3.23 7.43 3.79
CA LEU A 250 -2.73 7.40 2.41
C LEU A 250 -1.23 7.71 2.33
N CYS A 251 -0.78 8.82 2.94
CA CYS A 251 0.64 9.16 2.99
C CYS A 251 1.45 8.08 3.72
N CYS A 252 0.91 7.52 4.81
CA CYS A 252 1.52 6.39 5.52
C CYS A 252 1.72 5.17 4.61
N THR A 253 0.81 4.95 3.65
CA THR A 253 0.89 3.83 2.71
C THR A 253 1.92 4.06 1.61
N LEU A 254 2.10 5.30 1.19
CA LEU A 254 3.06 5.69 0.15
C LEU A 254 4.47 5.94 0.70
N GLU A 255 4.60 6.12 2.02
CA GLU A 255 5.87 6.44 2.66
C GLU A 255 6.84 5.27 2.65
N SER A 256 7.92 5.40 1.88
CA SER A 256 8.97 4.39 1.77
C SER A 256 10.02 4.48 2.86
N ARG A 257 10.22 5.65 3.48
CA ARG A 257 11.27 5.89 4.50
C ARG A 257 10.93 5.29 5.87
N CYS A 258 9.66 5.24 6.22
CA CYS A 258 9.20 4.80 7.54
C CYS A 258 9.50 3.33 7.80
N HIS A 259 9.52 2.50 6.75
CA HIS A 259 9.89 1.09 6.87
C HIS A 259 9.05 0.35 7.94
N ASP A 260 7.78 0.71 8.13
CA ASP A 260 6.93 0.17 9.20
C ASP A 260 7.59 0.18 10.59
N ALA A 261 8.52 1.11 10.87
CA ALA A 261 9.19 1.23 12.18
C ALA A 261 8.22 1.46 13.35
N CYS A 262 6.98 1.83 13.03
CA CYS A 262 5.87 1.91 13.96
C CYS A 262 5.38 0.55 14.51
N LYS A 263 5.77 -0.57 13.90
CA LYS A 263 5.33 -1.93 14.21
C LYS A 263 6.53 -2.88 14.34
N LYS A 264 6.35 -3.99 15.07
CA LYS A 264 7.36 -5.06 15.23
C LYS A 264 6.80 -6.37 14.70
N ASP A 265 7.63 -7.17 14.01
CA ASP A 265 7.28 -8.49 13.46
C ASP A 265 6.01 -8.49 12.59
N SER A 266 5.71 -7.36 11.94
CA SER A 266 4.44 -7.16 11.23
C SER A 266 4.52 -7.31 9.73
N ARG A 267 5.75 -7.30 9.19
CA ARG A 267 5.99 -7.33 7.75
C ARG A 267 5.77 -8.72 7.18
N ALA A 268 5.23 -8.81 5.97
CA ALA A 268 5.02 -10.08 5.29
C ALA A 268 6.29 -10.95 5.23
N SER A 269 7.45 -10.35 4.96
CA SER A 269 8.73 -11.10 4.92
C SER A 269 9.14 -11.68 6.27
N GLU A 270 8.91 -10.96 7.36
CA GLU A 270 9.23 -11.40 8.73
C GLU A 270 8.25 -12.50 9.16
N GLN A 271 6.95 -12.28 8.92
CA GLN A 271 5.91 -13.26 9.22
C GLN A 271 6.13 -14.56 8.44
N ILE A 272 6.38 -14.50 7.13
CA ILE A 272 6.66 -15.70 6.32
C ILE A 272 7.91 -16.43 6.82
N ALA A 273 8.97 -15.72 7.19
CA ALA A 273 10.18 -16.35 7.72
C ALA A 273 9.93 -17.11 9.03
N VAL A 274 9.09 -16.57 9.92
CA VAL A 274 8.68 -17.26 11.16
C VAL A 274 7.89 -18.53 10.85
N TRP A 275 6.98 -18.47 9.89
CA TRP A 275 6.15 -19.61 9.50
C TRP A 275 6.98 -20.71 8.83
N ILE A 276 7.90 -20.35 7.93
CA ILE A 276 8.82 -21.30 7.29
C ILE A 276 9.68 -21.99 8.34
N LYS A 277 10.23 -21.25 9.32
CA LYS A 277 10.99 -21.83 10.43
C LYS A 277 10.17 -22.78 11.30
N ALA A 278 8.87 -22.52 11.45
CA ALA A 278 7.97 -23.39 12.21
C ALA A 278 7.55 -24.66 11.45
N LEU A 279 7.52 -24.61 10.11
CA LEU A 279 7.06 -25.72 9.26
C LEU A 279 8.22 -26.61 8.76
N LEU A 280 9.43 -26.06 8.59
CA LEU A 280 10.59 -26.80 8.09
C LEU A 280 11.48 -27.35 9.23
N PRO A 281 12.03 -28.56 9.09
CA PRO A 281 13.09 -29.05 9.97
C PRO A 281 14.30 -28.10 9.96
N PRO A 282 15.00 -27.91 11.10
CA PRO A 282 16.12 -26.96 11.21
C PRO A 282 17.26 -27.25 10.22
N ALA A 283 17.48 -28.51 9.86
CA ALA A 283 18.47 -28.92 8.85
C ALA A 283 18.14 -28.42 7.44
N LEU A 284 16.85 -28.36 7.07
CA LEU A 284 16.41 -27.88 5.76
C LEU A 284 16.32 -26.35 5.74
N ALA A 285 15.91 -25.73 6.85
CA ALA A 285 15.86 -24.27 7.00
C ALA A 285 17.25 -23.61 6.86
N MET A 286 18.31 -24.26 7.37
CA MET A 286 19.70 -23.80 7.21
C MET A 286 20.24 -23.95 5.78
N ARG A 287 19.72 -24.91 5.00
CA ARG A 287 20.09 -25.14 3.60
C ARG A 287 19.27 -24.31 2.61
N LEU A 288 18.14 -23.75 3.06
CA LEU A 288 17.26 -22.96 2.23
C LEU A 288 17.87 -21.58 1.98
N ASN A 289 18.47 -21.39 0.81
CA ASN A 289 18.87 -20.05 0.39
C ASN A 289 17.61 -19.22 0.11
N PHE A 290 17.35 -18.19 0.92
CA PHE A 290 16.17 -17.33 0.80
C PHE A 290 15.99 -16.76 -0.61
N ARG A 291 17.09 -16.47 -1.31
CA ARG A 291 17.06 -16.02 -2.71
C ARG A 291 16.43 -17.08 -3.63
N VAL A 292 16.86 -18.33 -3.49
CA VAL A 292 16.35 -19.45 -4.29
C VAL A 292 14.90 -19.75 -3.95
N ALA A 293 14.53 -19.72 -2.67
CA ALA A 293 13.14 -19.91 -2.24
C ALA A 293 12.21 -18.82 -2.79
N HIS A 294 12.64 -17.55 -2.74
CA HIS A 294 11.89 -16.43 -3.29
C HIS A 294 11.72 -16.54 -4.81
N TYR A 295 12.80 -16.90 -5.51
CA TYR A 295 12.75 -17.19 -6.95
C TYR A 295 11.78 -18.32 -7.29
N MET A 296 11.88 -19.46 -6.60
CA MET A 296 11.00 -20.60 -6.83
C MET A 296 9.53 -20.25 -6.58
N LEU A 297 9.23 -19.45 -5.56
CA LEU A 297 7.88 -18.98 -5.27
C LEU A 297 7.33 -18.10 -6.41
N ILE A 298 8.10 -17.09 -6.86
CA ILE A 298 7.66 -16.22 -7.97
C ILE A 298 7.52 -17.03 -9.26
N ALA A 299 8.52 -17.85 -9.62
CA ALA A 299 8.51 -18.65 -10.83
C ALA A 299 7.33 -19.62 -10.86
N THR A 300 7.09 -20.37 -9.77
CA THR A 300 5.94 -21.29 -9.68
C THR A 300 4.61 -20.56 -9.75
N SER A 301 4.48 -19.38 -9.12
CA SER A 301 3.25 -18.60 -9.20
C SER A 301 2.95 -18.08 -10.62
N LEU A 302 3.97 -17.60 -11.34
CA LEU A 302 3.82 -17.15 -12.73
C LEU A 302 3.52 -18.31 -13.67
N VAL A 303 4.21 -19.45 -13.50
CA VAL A 303 3.98 -20.65 -14.30
C VAL A 303 2.57 -21.21 -14.03
N ALA A 304 2.11 -21.23 -12.78
CA ALA A 304 0.76 -21.66 -12.43
C ALA A 304 -0.31 -20.73 -13.03
N LEU A 305 -0.06 -19.41 -13.05
CA LEU A 305 -0.94 -18.45 -13.71
C LEU A 305 -1.01 -18.70 -15.22
N ILE A 306 0.14 -18.85 -15.89
CA ILE A 306 0.21 -19.16 -17.32
C ILE A 306 -0.46 -20.50 -17.62
N ALA A 307 -0.23 -21.52 -16.79
CA ALA A 307 -0.85 -22.84 -16.93
C ALA A 307 -2.37 -22.76 -16.80
N THR A 308 -2.88 -21.95 -15.86
CA THR A 308 -4.32 -21.74 -15.66
C THR A 308 -4.93 -21.05 -16.88
N VAL A 309 -4.32 -19.94 -17.34
CA VAL A 309 -4.80 -19.20 -18.51
C VAL A 309 -4.75 -20.07 -19.77
N MET A 310 -3.62 -20.72 -20.05
CA MET A 310 -3.47 -21.63 -21.20
C MET A 310 -4.38 -22.84 -21.10
N GLY A 311 -4.57 -23.40 -19.90
CA GLY A 311 -5.48 -24.52 -19.66
C GLY A 311 -6.93 -24.16 -19.94
N ILE A 312 -7.36 -22.96 -19.56
CA ILE A 312 -8.70 -22.44 -19.89
C ILE A 312 -8.87 -22.33 -21.41
N VAL A 313 -7.90 -21.72 -22.11
CA VAL A 313 -7.96 -21.55 -23.57
C VAL A 313 -7.93 -22.91 -24.29
N TYR A 314 -7.09 -23.85 -23.84
CA TYR A 314 -7.04 -25.21 -24.38
C TYR A 314 -8.36 -25.95 -24.19
N ALA A 315 -8.95 -25.87 -22.99
CA ALA A 315 -10.24 -26.49 -22.70
C ALA A 315 -11.38 -25.86 -23.51
N GLN A 316 -11.31 -24.54 -23.78
CA GLN A 316 -12.27 -23.84 -24.62
C GLN A 316 -12.21 -24.34 -26.08
N GLU A 317 -11.01 -24.40 -26.67
CA GLU A 317 -10.88 -24.90 -28.04
C GLU A 317 -11.20 -26.38 -28.19
N GLY A 318 -10.91 -27.17 -27.16
CA GLY A 318 -11.33 -28.58 -27.12
C GLY A 318 -12.86 -28.77 -27.15
N LEU A 319 -13.63 -27.82 -26.62
CA LEU A 319 -15.10 -27.85 -26.66
C LEU A 319 -15.65 -27.39 -28.01
N LEU A 320 -15.04 -26.36 -28.60
CA LEU A 320 -15.45 -25.81 -29.91
C LEU A 320 -15.12 -26.77 -31.06
N ASN A 321 -13.99 -27.48 -30.95
CA ASN A 321 -13.50 -28.38 -31.99
C ASN A 321 -13.17 -29.78 -31.44
N PRO A 322 -14.18 -30.60 -31.09
CA PRO A 322 -13.99 -31.90 -30.44
C PRO A 322 -13.11 -32.86 -31.23
N ASN A 323 -13.20 -32.81 -32.56
CA ASN A 323 -12.44 -33.68 -33.47
C ASN A 323 -10.98 -33.24 -33.67
N ALA A 324 -10.62 -32.00 -33.31
CA ALA A 324 -9.26 -31.45 -33.42
C ALA A 324 -8.50 -31.42 -32.07
N ALA A 325 -9.20 -31.66 -30.96
CA ALA A 325 -8.72 -31.48 -29.57
C ALA A 325 -7.51 -32.34 -29.19
N GLY A 326 -7.40 -33.56 -29.75
CA GLY A 326 -6.40 -34.54 -29.31
C GLY A 326 -5.01 -34.34 -29.90
N LEU A 327 -4.87 -34.35 -31.23
CA LEU A 327 -3.55 -34.42 -31.88
C LEU A 327 -3.02 -33.06 -32.38
N PHE A 328 -3.91 -32.19 -32.86
CA PHE A 328 -3.52 -30.93 -33.49
C PHE A 328 -3.39 -29.76 -32.52
N LEU A 329 -4.17 -29.77 -31.43
CA LEU A 329 -4.18 -28.67 -30.45
C LEU A 329 -3.19 -28.88 -29.29
N GLN A 330 -2.95 -30.12 -28.85
CA GLN A 330 -2.09 -30.36 -27.68
C GLN A 330 -0.63 -29.89 -27.89
N ALA A 331 -0.03 -30.25 -29.04
CA ALA A 331 1.36 -29.90 -29.34
C ALA A 331 1.65 -28.39 -29.42
N PRO A 332 0.87 -27.56 -30.15
CA PRO A 332 1.11 -26.11 -30.18
C PRO A 332 0.89 -25.46 -28.81
N PHE A 333 -0.12 -25.87 -28.05
CA PHE A 333 -0.35 -25.33 -26.70
C PHE A 333 0.78 -25.67 -25.74
N LEU A 334 1.28 -26.91 -25.74
CA LEU A 334 2.40 -27.30 -24.89
C LEU A 334 3.69 -26.54 -25.28
N LYS A 335 3.92 -26.31 -26.58
CA LYS A 335 5.04 -25.50 -27.07
C LYS A 335 4.95 -24.04 -26.61
N VAL A 336 3.78 -23.41 -26.75
CA VAL A 336 3.55 -22.03 -26.29
C VAL A 336 3.68 -21.94 -24.77
N PHE A 337 3.10 -22.88 -24.03
CA PHE A 337 3.22 -22.96 -22.58
C PHE A 337 4.68 -23.10 -22.13
N ALA A 338 5.46 -23.99 -22.75
CA ALA A 338 6.87 -24.17 -22.44
C ALA A 338 7.68 -22.89 -22.72
N LEU A 339 7.42 -22.22 -23.84
CA LEU A 339 8.09 -20.98 -24.22
C LEU A 339 7.76 -19.83 -23.25
N LEU A 340 6.48 -19.66 -22.90
CA LEU A 340 6.04 -18.67 -21.91
C LEU A 340 6.57 -18.98 -20.51
N SER A 341 6.64 -20.25 -20.11
CA SER A 341 7.19 -20.67 -18.82
C SER A 341 8.69 -20.36 -18.72
N MET A 342 9.43 -20.49 -19.82
CA MET A 342 10.84 -20.09 -19.89
C MET A 342 11.00 -18.57 -19.73
N VAL A 343 10.19 -17.78 -20.44
CA VAL A 343 10.17 -16.32 -20.29
C VAL A 343 9.79 -15.92 -18.86
N ALA A 344 8.81 -16.60 -18.26
CA ALA A 344 8.38 -16.37 -16.88
C ALA A 344 9.47 -16.69 -15.86
N ALA A 345 10.25 -17.75 -16.06
CA ALA A 345 11.40 -18.08 -15.22
C ALA A 345 12.48 -16.98 -15.29
N VAL A 346 12.81 -16.50 -16.49
CA VAL A 346 13.76 -15.38 -16.67
C VAL A 346 13.22 -14.10 -16.03
N ALA A 347 11.94 -13.79 -16.23
CA ALA A 347 11.29 -12.63 -15.63
C ALA A 347 11.26 -12.72 -14.10
N ALA A 348 10.98 -13.90 -13.53
CA ALA A 348 11.03 -14.16 -12.10
C ALA A 348 12.44 -13.90 -11.54
N TRP A 349 13.47 -14.38 -12.24
CA TRP A 349 14.86 -14.11 -11.86
C TRP A 349 15.19 -12.62 -11.91
N TRP A 350 14.78 -11.93 -12.98
CA TRP A 350 14.96 -10.48 -13.12
C TRP A 350 14.26 -9.69 -12.01
N ILE A 351 13.04 -10.08 -11.64
CA ILE A 351 12.28 -9.47 -10.54
C ILE A 351 13.04 -9.64 -9.21
N VAL A 352 13.52 -10.86 -8.92
CA VAL A 352 14.29 -11.14 -7.70
C VAL A 352 15.58 -10.33 -7.68
N LEU A 353 16.36 -10.37 -8.75
CA LEU A 353 17.63 -9.64 -8.85
C LEU A 353 17.43 -8.13 -8.76
N GLY A 354 16.40 -7.59 -9.43
CA GLY A 354 16.04 -6.18 -9.36
C GLY A 354 15.57 -5.78 -7.96
N SER A 355 14.86 -6.65 -7.25
CA SER A 355 14.46 -6.40 -5.87
C SER A 355 15.65 -6.37 -4.90
N GLU A 356 16.62 -7.26 -5.07
CA GLU A 356 17.85 -7.29 -4.26
C GLU A 356 18.76 -6.11 -4.58
N SER A 357 18.95 -5.80 -5.86
CA SER A 357 19.72 -4.64 -6.31
C SER A 357 19.17 -3.34 -5.72
N ARG A 358 17.84 -3.17 -5.73
CA ARG A 358 17.17 -2.03 -5.07
C ARG A 358 17.41 -2.01 -3.56
N LYS A 359 17.38 -3.17 -2.88
CA LYS A 359 17.66 -3.24 -1.44
C LYS A 359 19.11 -2.85 -1.13
N MET A 360 20.08 -3.37 -1.87
CA MET A 360 21.50 -3.04 -1.67
C MET A 360 21.78 -1.57 -1.95
N ALA A 361 21.27 -1.02 -3.06
CA ALA A 361 21.41 0.40 -3.38
C ALA A 361 20.79 1.28 -2.28
N GLN A 362 19.67 0.85 -1.71
CA GLN A 362 19.00 1.58 -0.63
C GLN A 362 19.78 1.50 0.70
N GLU A 363 20.33 0.33 1.05
CA GLU A 363 21.16 0.16 2.24
C GLU A 363 22.41 1.03 2.18
N GLU A 364 23.07 1.08 1.01
CA GLU A 364 24.23 1.94 0.80
C GLU A 364 23.85 3.43 0.87
N SER A 365 22.73 3.83 0.27
CA SER A 365 22.21 5.19 0.38
C SER A 365 21.90 5.58 1.83
N ASN A 366 21.28 4.68 2.60
CA ASN A 366 21.00 4.90 4.02
C ASN A 366 22.29 5.03 4.84
N ARG A 367 23.30 4.21 4.55
CA ARG A 367 24.62 4.31 5.18
C ARG A 367 25.29 5.65 4.88
N HIS A 368 25.23 6.10 3.64
CA HIS A 368 25.79 7.38 3.23
C HIS A 368 25.08 8.56 3.92
N ASN A 369 23.74 8.55 3.96
CA ASN A 369 22.95 9.55 4.70
C ASN A 369 23.29 9.58 6.20
N HIS A 370 23.51 8.40 6.80
CA HIS A 370 23.91 8.32 8.21
C HIS A 370 25.29 8.95 8.44
N LEU A 371 26.27 8.67 7.58
CA LEU A 371 27.60 9.27 7.64
C LEU A 371 27.55 10.80 7.46
N LEU A 372 26.78 11.29 6.49
CA LEU A 372 26.56 12.72 6.29
C LEU A 372 25.94 13.40 7.52
N THR A 373 24.98 12.73 8.18
CA THR A 373 24.36 13.26 9.39
C THR A 373 25.38 13.41 10.52
N LEU A 374 26.29 12.44 10.68
CA LEU A 374 27.38 12.51 11.65
C LEU A 374 28.41 13.60 11.30
N GLU A 375 28.71 13.78 10.02
CA GLU A 375 29.60 14.84 9.53
C GLU A 375 29.02 16.23 9.78
N ILE A 376 27.73 16.44 9.49
CA ILE A 376 27.02 17.70 9.80
C ILE A 376 27.09 18.01 11.30
N GLU A 377 26.88 17.00 12.15
CA GLU A 377 26.95 17.16 13.61
C GLU A 377 28.38 17.50 14.06
N ALA A 378 29.41 16.89 13.46
CA ALA A 378 30.81 17.21 13.75
C ALA A 378 31.19 18.63 13.30
N HIS A 379 30.73 19.08 12.13
CA HIS A 379 30.93 20.45 11.66
C HIS A 379 30.27 21.46 12.59
N ARG A 380 29.01 21.23 13.01
CA ARG A 380 28.34 22.12 13.97
C ARG A 380 29.11 22.29 15.28
N ARG A 381 29.70 21.21 15.81
CA ARG A 381 30.54 21.28 17.01
C ARG A 381 31.82 22.07 16.79
N THR A 382 32.45 21.89 15.62
CA THR A 382 33.67 22.60 15.25
C THR A 382 33.41 24.09 15.04
N ASP A 383 32.31 24.43 14.34
CA ASP A 383 31.88 25.80 14.10
C ASP A 383 31.55 26.51 15.43
N ALA A 384 30.85 25.83 16.35
CA ALA A 384 30.58 26.37 17.68
C ALA A 384 31.87 26.63 18.49
N ALA A 385 32.85 25.71 18.42
CA ALA A 385 34.15 25.89 19.08
C ALA A 385 34.96 27.03 18.45
N LEU A 386 34.97 27.14 17.12
CA LEU A 386 35.64 28.21 16.39
C LEU A 386 35.02 29.58 16.72
N GLN A 387 33.69 29.65 16.75
CA GLN A 387 32.96 30.87 17.13
C GLN A 387 33.31 31.31 18.56
N SER A 388 33.31 30.37 19.51
CA SER A 388 33.70 30.66 20.90
C SER A 388 35.16 31.12 21.03
N ALA A 389 36.10 30.49 20.31
CA ALA A 389 37.50 30.90 20.30
C ALA A 389 37.71 32.30 19.69
N LYS A 390 36.97 32.61 18.62
CA LYS A 390 36.98 33.93 17.98
C LYS A 390 36.48 35.01 18.95
N GLU A 391 35.35 34.79 19.61
CA GLU A 391 34.78 35.72 20.60
C GLU A 391 35.76 35.96 21.77
N ALA A 392 36.45 34.92 22.25
CA ALA A 392 37.48 35.05 23.27
C ALA A 392 38.67 35.90 22.80
N ALA A 393 39.15 35.67 21.56
CA ALA A 393 40.24 36.43 20.97
C ALA A 393 39.86 37.91 20.73
N GLU A 394 38.66 38.17 20.22
CA GLU A 394 38.14 39.54 20.03
C GLU A 394 38.00 40.27 21.37
N SER A 395 37.48 39.61 22.41
CA SER A 395 37.39 40.16 23.76
C SER A 395 38.76 40.52 24.33
N ALA A 396 39.75 39.62 24.18
CA ALA A 396 41.13 39.87 24.61
C ALA A 396 41.77 41.03 23.82
N ASN A 397 41.53 41.11 22.51
CA ASN A 397 42.05 42.19 21.68
C ASN A 397 41.41 43.55 22.04
N GLN A 398 40.10 43.58 22.30
CA GLN A 398 39.42 44.78 22.79
C GLN A 398 39.94 45.21 24.17
N ALA A 399 40.21 44.26 25.08
CA ALA A 399 40.81 44.55 26.37
C ALA A 399 42.22 45.13 26.22
N LYS A 400 43.05 44.56 25.33
CA LYS A 400 44.38 45.07 24.99
C LYS A 400 44.32 46.51 24.44
N THR A 401 43.43 46.77 23.48
CA THR A 401 43.25 48.11 22.90
C THR A 401 42.82 49.12 23.97
N ARG A 402 41.86 48.76 24.83
CA ARG A 402 41.45 49.59 25.97
C ARG A 402 42.59 49.87 26.93
N TYR A 403 43.39 48.86 27.27
CA TYR A 403 44.54 49.01 28.15
C TYR A 403 45.58 49.97 27.56
N VAL A 404 45.97 49.80 26.29
CA VAL A 404 46.96 50.66 25.63
C VAL A 404 46.46 52.11 25.52
N ALA A 405 45.18 52.30 25.18
CA ALA A 405 44.57 53.62 25.12
C ALA A 405 44.57 54.29 26.51
N GLY A 406 44.19 53.55 27.56
CA GLY A 406 44.26 54.02 28.95
C GLY A 406 45.67 54.38 29.38
N MET A 407 46.65 53.51 29.13
CA MET A 407 48.06 53.79 29.43
C MET A 407 48.60 55.03 28.72
N THR A 408 48.23 55.22 27.44
CA THR A 408 48.63 56.42 26.69
C THR A 408 48.04 57.68 27.32
N HIS A 409 46.79 57.63 27.76
CA HIS A 409 46.13 58.75 28.43
C HIS A 409 46.82 59.08 29.77
N GLU A 410 47.13 58.06 30.57
CA GLU A 410 47.84 58.20 31.85
C GLU A 410 49.28 58.70 31.68
N LEU A 411 49.96 58.35 30.58
CA LEU A 411 51.31 58.85 30.26
C LEU A 411 51.29 60.28 29.70
N ARG A 412 50.28 60.65 28.90
CA ARG A 412 50.20 61.96 28.26
C ARG A 412 49.97 63.08 29.27
N THR A 413 49.19 62.83 30.32
CA THR A 413 48.91 63.82 31.38
C THR A 413 50.17 64.36 32.05
N PRO A 414 51.05 63.53 32.67
CA PRO A 414 52.28 64.01 33.29
C PRO A 414 53.30 64.53 32.27
N LEU A 415 53.38 63.93 31.08
CA LEU A 415 54.30 64.38 30.03
C LEU A 415 53.94 65.78 29.52
N ASN A 416 52.64 66.08 29.35
CA ASN A 416 52.18 67.43 29.02
C ASN A 416 52.50 68.43 30.13
N SER A 417 52.38 68.04 31.40
CA SER A 417 52.79 68.89 32.52
C SER A 417 54.29 69.19 32.48
N ILE A 418 55.14 68.18 32.25
CA ILE A 418 56.60 68.36 32.17
C ILE A 418 56.99 69.23 30.98
N LEU A 419 56.46 68.96 29.78
CA LEU A 419 56.73 69.76 28.58
C LEU A 419 56.25 71.21 28.75
N GLY A 420 55.11 71.43 29.41
CA GLY A 420 54.63 72.76 29.76
C GLY A 420 55.62 73.52 30.64
N TYR A 421 56.12 72.90 31.72
CA TYR A 421 57.15 73.51 32.57
C TYR A 421 58.47 73.74 31.84
N SER A 422 58.93 72.79 31.02
CA SER A 422 60.14 72.95 30.21
C SER A 422 60.01 74.08 29.18
N GLN A 423 58.84 74.25 28.55
CA GLN A 423 58.58 75.38 27.65
C GLN A 423 58.60 76.71 28.37
N ILE A 424 58.05 76.81 29.58
CA ILE A 424 58.12 78.04 30.39
C ILE A 424 59.58 78.37 30.72
N LEU A 425 60.37 77.39 31.15
CA LEU A 425 61.80 77.55 31.48
C LEU A 425 62.64 77.95 30.26
N LEU A 426 62.37 77.39 29.08
CA LEU A 426 63.04 77.76 27.83
C LEU A 426 62.62 79.15 27.34
N LYS A 427 61.37 79.55 27.58
CA LYS A 427 60.87 80.88 27.20
C LYS A 427 61.38 81.98 28.13
N SER A 428 61.81 81.65 29.35
CA SER A 428 62.48 82.60 30.24
C SER A 428 63.91 82.98 29.81
N ASP A 429 64.55 82.24 28.90
CA ASP A 429 65.85 82.64 28.33
C ASP A 429 65.70 83.69 27.19
N ASP A 430 64.54 83.79 26.55
CA ASP A 430 64.27 84.71 25.43
C ASP A 430 63.52 86.01 25.83
N ALA A 431 63.33 86.26 27.12
CA ALA A 431 62.62 87.45 27.62
C ALA A 431 63.51 88.37 28.47
N VAL A 432 64.57 88.91 27.88
CA VAL A 432 65.18 90.17 28.36
C VAL A 432 64.33 91.33 27.85
N HIS A 433 63.23 91.62 28.55
CA HIS A 433 62.55 92.92 28.48
C HIS A 433 62.40 93.52 29.88
N PRO A 434 62.74 94.80 30.06
CA PRO A 434 62.84 95.47 31.37
C PRO A 434 61.45 95.65 32.01
N PRO A 435 61.39 95.91 33.34
CA PRO A 435 60.14 95.91 34.09
C PRO A 435 59.24 97.04 33.61
N ARG A 436 58.04 96.70 33.13
CA ARG A 436 56.99 97.70 32.92
C ARG A 436 56.30 97.99 34.24
N GLU A 437 56.34 99.28 34.58
CA GLU A 437 55.70 99.91 35.72
C GLU A 437 54.21 99.59 35.83
N ALA A 438 53.76 99.66 37.08
CA ALA A 438 52.43 99.36 37.56
C ALA A 438 51.30 100.09 36.83
N LEU A 439 50.14 99.43 36.73
CA LEU A 439 48.85 100.11 36.66
C LEU A 439 47.98 99.65 37.84
N LYS A 440 47.87 100.57 38.81
CA LYS A 440 46.74 100.66 39.73
C LYS A 440 45.50 101.03 38.93
N THR A 441 44.44 100.24 39.02
CA THR A 441 43.04 100.65 39.20
C THR A 441 42.21 99.41 39.47
#